data_AF-M1B623-F1
#
_entry.id   AF-M1B623-F1
#
_cell.length_a   1.000
_cell.length_b   1.000
_cell.length_c   1.000
_cell.angle_alpha   90.00
_cell.angle_beta   90.00
_cell.angle_gamma   90.00
#
_symmetry.space_group_name_H-M   'P 1'
#
loop_
_entity.id
_entity.type
_entity.pdbx_description
1 polymer ?
#
loop_
_entity_poly.entity_id
_entity_poly.type
_entity_poly.pdbx_seq_one_letter_code
_entity_poly.pdbx_strand_id
1 'polypeptide(L)'
;MGVAQLLIWAIWAGISQHPCKCKIWIVVFGSGVAMFLENSDFPPYAGLIDAHALLHAITIPLTCIWWNFIQDDAKYQTFDLNKKEK
;
A
#
# COMPACT_ATOMS: atom_id res chain seq x y z
N MET A 1 -13.69 -2.51 6.74
CA MET A 1 -13.37 -2.47 5.29
C MET A 1 -11.89 -2.72 4.98
N GLY A 2 -10.95 -2.70 5.93
CA GLY A 2 -9.51 -2.89 5.65
C GLY A 2 -9.06 -4.31 5.27
N VAL A 3 -9.55 -5.36 5.93
CA VAL A 3 -9.05 -6.75 5.74
C VAL A 3 -9.37 -7.29 4.34
N ALA A 4 -10.60 -7.10 3.86
CA ALA A 4 -11.00 -7.56 2.53
C ALA A 4 -10.17 -6.88 1.43
N GLN A 5 -9.93 -5.57 1.56
CA GLN A 5 -9.09 -4.82 0.65
C GLN A 5 -7.64 -5.33 0.66
N LEU A 6 -7.07 -5.58 1.83
CA LEU A 6 -5.73 -6.17 1.98
C LEU A 6 -5.61 -7.53 1.28
N LEU A 7 -6.59 -8.41 1.49
CA LEU A 7 -6.60 -9.74 0.89
C LEU A 7 -6.72 -9.69 -0.63
N ILE A 8 -7.58 -8.83 -1.16
CA ILE A 8 -7.74 -8.64 -2.61
C ILE A 8 -6.41 -8.22 -3.24
N TRP A 9 -5.73 -7.23 -2.65
CA TRP A 9 -4.46 -6.74 -3.18
C TRP A 9 -3.30 -7.71 -2.98
N ALA A 10 -3.29 -8.49 -1.89
CA ALA A 10 -2.33 -9.55 -1.66
C ALA A 10 -2.47 -10.68 -2.70
N ILE A 11 -3.70 -11.12 -2.96
CA ILE A 11 -4.00 -12.14 -3.97
C ILE A 11 -3.61 -11.62 -5.36
N TRP A 12 -3.98 -10.38 -5.69
CA TRP A 12 -3.61 -9.76 -6.96
C TRP A 12 -2.08 -9.68 -7.13
N ALA A 13 -1.33 -9.24 -6.11
CA ALA A 13 0.12 -9.16 -6.17
C ALA A 13 0.82 -10.53 -6.25
N GLY A 14 0.19 -11.59 -5.72
CA GLY A 14 0.67 -12.96 -5.81
C GLY A 14 0.46 -13.59 -7.18
N ILE A 15 -0.66 -13.29 -7.84
CA ILE A 15 -1.02 -13.85 -9.15
C ILE A 15 -0.45 -13.00 -10.29
N SER A 16 -0.36 -11.68 -10.11
CA SER A 16 0.08 -10.75 -11.14
C SER A 16 1.59 -10.80 -11.38
N GLN A 17 1.98 -10.93 -12.64
CA GLN A 17 3.38 -10.79 -13.08
C GLN A 17 3.77 -9.33 -13.38
N HIS A 18 2.99 -8.36 -12.88
CA HIS A 18 3.26 -6.94 -13.12
C HIS A 18 4.65 -6.54 -12.56
N PRO A 19 5.47 -5.78 -13.32
CA PRO A 19 6.81 -5.39 -12.89
C PRO A 19 6.81 -4.59 -11.57
N CYS A 20 5.72 -3.89 -11.28
CA CYS A 20 5.56 -3.08 -10.06
C CYS A 20 4.86 -3.77 -8.88
N LYS A 21 4.77 -5.11 -8.87
CA LYS A 21 4.19 -5.88 -7.75
C LYS A 21 4.85 -5.62 -6.39
N CYS A 22 6.14 -5.27 -6.36
CA CYS A 22 6.86 -4.93 -5.13
C CYS A 22 6.23 -3.73 -4.40
N LYS A 23 5.70 -2.74 -5.14
CA LYS A 23 5.03 -1.57 -4.54
C LYS A 23 3.73 -1.97 -3.85
N ILE A 24 2.97 -2.90 -4.44
CA ILE A 24 1.75 -3.44 -3.82
C ILE A 24 2.08 -4.25 -2.57
N TRP A 25 3.14 -5.07 -2.60
CA TRP A 25 3.58 -5.81 -1.40
C TRP A 25 3.94 -4.87 -0.24
N ILE A 26 4.63 -3.76 -0.52
CA ILE A 26 4.92 -2.74 0.49
C ILE A 26 3.62 -2.13 1.04
N VAL A 27 2.64 -1.86 0.19
CA VAL A 27 1.35 -1.30 0.61
C VAL A 27 0.54 -2.28 1.46
N VAL A 28 0.50 -3.55 1.06
CA VAL A 28 -0.19 -4.61 1.80
C VAL A 28 0.46 -4.82 3.16
N PHE A 29 1.79 -4.92 3.21
CA PHE A 29 2.51 -5.11 4.47
C PHE A 29 2.38 -3.89 5.38
N GLY A 30 2.59 -2.68 4.85
CA GLY A 30 2.47 -1.44 5.62
C GLY A 30 1.05 -1.20 6.15
N SER A 31 0.03 -1.54 5.37
CA SER A 31 -1.37 -1.47 5.82
C SER A 31 -1.68 -2.50 6.92
N GLY A 32 -1.10 -3.70 6.84
CA GLY A 32 -1.22 -4.71 7.89
C GLY A 32 -0.55 -4.27 9.20
N VAL A 33 0.63 -3.66 9.12
CA VAL A 33 1.34 -3.08 10.27
C VAL A 33 0.54 -1.91 10.88
N ALA A 34 0.00 -1.02 10.03
CA ALA A 34 -0.88 0.07 10.47
C ALA A 34 -2.10 -0.45 11.23
N MET A 35 -2.76 -1.50 10.72
CA MET A 35 -3.92 -2.10 11.38
C MET A 35 -3.57 -2.78 12.72
N PHE A 36 -2.37 -3.35 12.85
CA PHE A 36 -1.89 -3.91 14.12
C PHE A 36 -1.58 -2.82 15.15
N LEU A 37 -1.02 -1.70 14.70
CA LEU A 37 -0.71 -0.54 15.54
C LEU A 37 -1.97 0.20 15.98
N GLU A 38 -3.03 0.25 15.17
CA GLU A 38 -4.32 0.81 15.57
C GLU A 38 -4.93 0.09 16.78
N ASN A 39 -4.75 -1.23 16.89
CA ASN A 39 -5.25 -2.02 18.02
C ASN A 39 -4.35 -1.95 19.27
N SER A 40 -3.20 -1.30 19.16
CA SER A 40 -2.21 -1.18 20.22
C SER A 40 -2.45 0.10 21.01
N ASP A 41 -3.41 0.10 21.94
CA ASP A 41 -3.82 1.27 22.72
C ASP A 41 -2.82 1.58 23.85
N PHE A 42 -1.58 1.95 23.50
CA PHE A 42 -0.52 2.25 24.45
C PHE A 42 -0.54 3.74 24.85
N PRO A 43 -0.38 4.06 26.15
CA PRO A 43 -0.25 5.45 26.59
C PRO A 43 0.98 6.09 25.93
N PRO A 44 0.92 7.40 25.60
CA PRO A 44 1.95 8.08 24.82
C PRO A 44 3.31 7.96 25.50
N TYR A 45 4.28 7.36 24.80
CA TYR A 45 5.65 7.29 25.29
C TYR A 45 6.28 8.68 25.14
N ALA A 46 6.72 9.28 26.25
CA ALA A 46 7.27 10.63 26.34
C ALA A 46 6.36 11.77 25.85
N GLY A 47 5.03 11.57 25.76
CA GLY A 47 4.08 12.59 25.35
C GLY A 47 4.11 12.96 23.85
N LEU A 48 4.90 12.24 23.04
CA LEU A 48 5.13 12.55 21.61
C LEU A 48 4.81 11.38 20.67
N ILE A 49 5.00 10.13 21.11
CA ILE A 49 4.78 8.95 20.28
C ILE A 49 3.63 8.14 20.90
N ASP A 50 2.45 8.29 20.34
CA ASP A 50 1.32 7.41 20.58
C ASP A 50 1.08 6.49 19.36
N ALA A 51 0.18 5.52 19.53
CA ALA A 51 -0.22 4.62 18.46
C ALA A 51 -0.74 5.38 17.22
N HIS A 52 -1.38 6.54 17.45
CA HIS A 52 -1.95 7.37 16.41
C HIS A 52 -0.88 8.09 15.57
N ALA A 53 0.18 8.62 16.19
CA ALA A 53 1.32 9.24 15.52
C ALA A 53 2.09 8.22 14.70
N LEU A 54 2.26 6.99 15.22
CA LEU A 54 2.91 5.91 14.49
C LEU A 54 2.05 5.45 13.29
N LEU A 55 0.72 5.41 13.45
CA LEU A 55 -0.22 5.14 12.37
C LEU A 55 -0.11 6.19 11.26
N HIS A 56 -0.09 7.49 11.62
CA HIS A 56 0.11 8.58 10.64
C HIS A 56 1.46 8.49 9.94
N ALA A 57 2.54 8.20 10.68
CA ALA A 57 3.88 8.05 10.12
C ALA A 57 3.97 6.93 9.07
N ILE A 58 3.16 5.88 9.20
CA ILE A 58 3.13 4.75 8.26
C ILE A 58 2.17 5.04 7.09
N THR A 59 0.98 5.56 7.35
CA THR A 59 -0.06 5.74 6.32
C THR A 59 0.27 6.83 5.28
N ILE A 60 0.97 7.89 5.68
CA ILE A 60 1.39 8.99 4.79
C ILE A 60 2.32 8.48 3.65
N PRO A 61 3.50 7.89 3.93
CA PRO A 61 4.37 7.39 2.88
C PRO A 61 3.73 6.24 2.08
N LEU A 62 2.87 5.44 2.72
CA LEU A 62 2.14 4.36 2.07
C LEU A 62 1.23 4.88 0.94
N THR A 63 0.55 6.00 1.21
CA THR A 63 -0.33 6.64 0.23
C THR A 63 0.48 7.22 -0.94
N CYS A 64 1.66 7.77 -0.69
CA CYS A 64 2.56 8.21 -1.76
C CYS A 64 3.00 7.03 -2.66
N ILE A 65 3.37 5.90 -2.06
CA ILE A 65 3.75 4.68 -2.80
C ILE A 65 2.56 4.14 -3.61
N TRP A 66 1.36 4.16 -3.03
CA TRP A 66 0.13 3.77 -3.71
C TRP A 66 -0.13 4.60 -4.96
N TRP A 67 0.02 5.93 -4.86
CA TRP A 67 -0.18 6.83 -5.99
C TRP A 67 0.88 6.63 -7.08
N ASN A 68 2.12 6.35 -6.67
CA ASN A 68 3.19 6.00 -7.60
C ASN A 68 2.88 4.70 -8.35
N PHE A 69 2.31 3.69 -7.68
CA PHE A 69 1.86 2.46 -8.33
C PHE A 69 0.75 2.73 -9.35
N ILE A 70 -0.28 3.50 -9.01
CA ILE A 70 -1.38 3.82 -9.94
C ILE A 70 -0.86 4.53 -11.20
N GLN A 71 0.07 5.48 -11.04
CA GLN A 71 0.67 6.17 -12.17
C GLN A 71 1.48 5.22 -13.07
N ASP A 72 2.19 4.27 -12.47
CA ASP A 72 2.96 3.27 -13.19
C ASP A 72 2.06 2.29 -13.95
N ASP A 73 0.99 1.81 -13.30
CA ASP A 73 -0.02 0.93 -13.90
C ASP A 73 -0.71 1.60 -15.09
N ALA A 74 -1.09 2.89 -14.97
CA ALA A 74 -1.68 3.65 -16.07
C ALA A 74 -0.71 3.82 -17.26
N LYS A 75 0.59 4.02 -17.00
CA LYS A 75 1.62 4.03 -18.05
C LYS A 75 1.75 2.66 -18.71
N TYR A 76 1.80 1.59 -17.93
CA TYR A 76 1.91 0.23 -18.45
C TYR A 76 0.75 -0.11 -19.40
N GLN A 77 -0.48 0.20 -19.00
CA GLN A 77 -1.66 -0.02 -19.84
C GLN A 77 -1.62 0.79 -21.15
N THR A 78 -1.21 2.06 -21.11
CA THR A 78 -1.15 2.91 -22.31
C THR A 78 -0.01 2.54 -23.27
N PHE A 79 1.13 2.07 -22.77
CA PHE A 79 2.21 1.53 -23.61
C PHE A 79 1.82 0.22 -24.31
N ASP A 80 1.09 -0.68 -23.63
CA ASP A 80 0.63 -1.94 -24.22
C ASP A 80 -0.39 -1.71 -25.34
N LEU A 81 -1.30 -0.74 -25.17
CA LEU A 81 -2.27 -0.35 -26.20
C LEU A 81 -1.58 0.22 -27.46
N ASN A 82 -0.62 1.14 -27.29
CA ASN A 82 0.13 1.70 -28.42
C ASN A 82 0.96 0.64 -29.17
N LYS A 83 1.42 -0.39 -28.49
CA LYS A 83 2.14 -1.51 -29.12
C LYS A 83 1.22 -2.44 -29.90
N LYS A 84 -0.06 -2.54 -29.54
CA LYS A 84 -1.08 -3.33 -30.25
C LYS A 84 -1.66 -2.62 -31.48
N GLU A 85 -1.64 -1.29 -31.52
CA GLU A 85 -2.09 -0.50 -32.67
C GLU A 85 -1.04 -0.32 -33.78
N LYS A 86 0.22 -0.67 -33.54
CA LYS A 86 1.31 -0.69 -34.56
C LYS A 86 1.56 -2.10 -35.08
#